data_AF-A0A7W7NAJ5-F1
#
_entry.id   AF-A0A7W7NAJ5-F1
#
_cell.length_a   1.000
_cell.length_b   1.000
_cell.length_c   1.000
_cell.angle_alpha   90.00
_cell.angle_beta   90.00
_cell.angle_gamma   90.00
#
_symmetry.space_group_name_H-M   'P 1'
#
loop_
_entity.id
_entity.type
_entity.pdbx_description
1 polymer ?
#
loop_
_entity_poly.entity_id
_entity_poly.type
_entity_poly.pdbx_seq_one_letter_code
_entity_poly.pdbx_strand_id
1 'polypeptide(L)'
;MAKKTTRNIAYHNAQLPEVALRSPTQVEKLPFPYVHYPEHYGTFISFSEQKNSEQFLCLCSQQAVINYFELSESISEDKKEITKTPWQPPFPSSYLKKIKPKNRIDAVFKFRPKLCHRCNMTIPSLRWCHEMYGGNFKQYYGWYIQLSSLKLGFNNFNFLPDICPSEVIEKLKLTRKLMMESTAFESEEERLLAARYARELARLPENAARTEFGFRKIGEGWISETILFRLVTNAFPLDAIERNIRPDWLENLELDIYLPQRKLAFEYQGQQHFHPIKAWGGSKAFENLQKRDEKKRNICLQLGIVLIEINYTEPLTLDYLLEKVKLHTS
;
A
#
# COMPACT_ATOMS: atom_id res chain seq x y z
N MET A 1 15.47 -11.96 -2.53
CA MET A 1 14.29 -12.43 -3.30
C MET A 1 13.54 -11.22 -3.85
N ALA A 2 13.04 -11.27 -5.08
CA ALA A 2 12.28 -10.16 -5.67
C ALA A 2 10.90 -9.99 -4.99
N LYS A 3 10.59 -8.79 -4.50
CA LYS A 3 9.29 -8.47 -3.87
C LYS A 3 8.14 -8.56 -4.89
N LYS A 4 7.01 -9.18 -4.50
CA LYS A 4 5.80 -9.38 -5.32
C LYS A 4 5.16 -8.04 -5.71
N THR A 5 4.55 -7.97 -6.91
CA THR A 5 3.71 -6.83 -7.34
C THR A 5 2.22 -7.16 -7.14
N THR A 6 1.39 -6.13 -6.99
CA THR A 6 -0.06 -6.33 -6.75
C THR A 6 -0.86 -6.56 -8.02
N ARG A 7 -0.26 -6.38 -9.21
CA ARG A 7 -0.90 -6.62 -10.51
C ARG A 7 -1.26 -8.10 -10.71
N ASN A 8 -0.53 -9.00 -10.05
CA ASN A 8 -0.67 -10.44 -10.26
C ASN A 8 -1.49 -11.15 -9.16
N ILE A 9 -2.15 -10.42 -8.25
CA ILE A 9 -3.00 -11.01 -7.20
C ILE A 9 -4.27 -11.61 -7.81
N ALA A 10 -4.81 -10.95 -8.84
CA ALA A 10 -5.92 -11.45 -9.64
C ALA A 10 -5.39 -11.76 -11.04
N TYR A 11 -4.96 -13.00 -11.28
CA TYR A 11 -4.58 -13.45 -12.63
C TYR A 11 -5.77 -14.19 -13.25
N HIS A 12 -6.16 -13.79 -14.47
CA HIS A 12 -6.99 -14.52 -15.45
C HIS A 12 -8.24 -15.28 -14.95
N ASN A 13 -9.14 -14.63 -14.21
CA ASN A 13 -10.52 -15.11 -14.11
C ASN A 13 -11.46 -14.12 -14.78
N ALA A 14 -12.36 -14.62 -15.64
CA ALA A 14 -13.41 -13.82 -16.27
C ALA A 14 -14.38 -13.21 -15.23
N GLN A 15 -14.37 -13.73 -14.00
CA GLN A 15 -15.18 -13.26 -12.87
C GLN A 15 -14.34 -13.19 -11.59
N LEU A 16 -14.44 -12.07 -10.85
CA LEU A 16 -13.77 -11.90 -9.57
C LEU A 16 -14.40 -12.81 -8.50
N PRO A 17 -13.62 -13.35 -7.53
CA PRO A 17 -14.16 -14.07 -6.40
C PRO A 17 -15.18 -13.24 -5.60
N GLU A 18 -16.07 -13.91 -4.87
CA GLU A 18 -17.09 -13.22 -4.08
C GLU A 18 -16.47 -12.39 -2.95
N VAL A 19 -17.19 -11.32 -2.58
CA VAL A 19 -16.89 -10.56 -1.36
C VAL A 19 -17.45 -11.33 -0.17
N ALA A 20 -16.66 -11.48 0.89
CA ALA A 20 -17.14 -12.13 2.10
C ALA A 20 -18.19 -11.25 2.78
N LEU A 21 -19.44 -11.69 2.70
CA LEU A 21 -20.60 -11.07 3.31
C LEU A 21 -21.28 -12.11 4.19
N ARG A 22 -21.85 -11.70 5.34
CA ARG A 22 -22.63 -12.59 6.23
C ARG A 22 -21.80 -13.71 6.87
N SER A 23 -20.55 -13.43 7.21
CA SER A 23 -19.61 -14.33 7.89
C SER A 23 -19.51 -15.74 7.26
N PRO A 24 -19.10 -15.85 5.98
CA PRO A 24 -19.09 -17.11 5.27
C PRO A 24 -17.99 -18.05 5.78
N THR A 25 -18.17 -19.35 5.54
CA THR A 25 -17.13 -20.37 5.76
C THR A 25 -16.70 -20.95 4.43
N GLN A 26 -15.40 -20.93 4.14
CA GLN A 26 -14.82 -21.41 2.89
C GLN A 26 -13.77 -22.49 3.16
N VAL A 27 -13.71 -23.49 2.28
CA VAL A 27 -12.67 -24.52 2.33
C VAL A 27 -11.45 -24.03 1.54
N GLU A 28 -10.29 -23.97 2.20
CA GLU A 28 -9.04 -23.49 1.62
C GLU A 28 -7.86 -24.43 1.90
N LYS A 29 -6.79 -24.30 1.12
CA LYS A 29 -5.55 -25.09 1.28
C LYS A 29 -4.68 -24.50 2.41
N LEU A 30 -5.18 -24.57 3.63
CA LEU A 30 -4.50 -24.16 4.86
C LEU A 30 -4.44 -25.33 5.85
N PRO A 31 -3.56 -25.28 6.88
CA PRO A 31 -3.47 -26.37 7.85
C PRO A 31 -4.82 -26.74 8.48
N PHE A 32 -5.63 -25.73 8.79
CA PHE A 32 -7.04 -25.89 9.17
C PHE A 32 -7.88 -25.41 7.99
N PRO A 33 -8.51 -26.32 7.23
CA PRO A 33 -9.03 -26.00 5.91
C PRO A 33 -10.34 -25.20 5.94
N TYR A 34 -11.10 -25.24 7.04
CA TYR A 34 -12.34 -24.48 7.16
C TYR A 34 -12.05 -23.08 7.68
N VAL A 35 -12.07 -22.10 6.78
CA VAL A 35 -11.79 -20.68 7.04
C VAL A 35 -13.10 -19.96 7.29
N HIS A 36 -13.27 -19.38 8.48
CA HIS A 36 -14.45 -18.62 8.84
C HIS A 36 -14.13 -17.13 8.77
N TYR A 37 -14.73 -16.47 7.78
CA TYR A 37 -14.58 -15.04 7.57
C TYR A 37 -15.53 -14.27 8.51
N PRO A 38 -15.12 -13.07 8.98
CA PRO A 38 -16.00 -12.21 9.75
C PRO A 38 -17.10 -11.60 8.87
N GLU A 39 -18.01 -10.87 9.50
CA GLU A 39 -18.97 -10.01 8.80
C GLU A 39 -18.29 -8.95 7.92
N HIS A 40 -19.07 -8.26 7.08
CA HIS A 40 -18.57 -7.26 6.14
C HIS A 40 -17.69 -6.21 6.84
N TYR A 41 -16.48 -5.99 6.29
CA TYR A 41 -15.44 -5.13 6.87
C TYR A 41 -14.88 -5.55 8.25
N GLY A 42 -15.11 -6.79 8.67
CA GLY A 42 -14.45 -7.36 9.84
C GLY A 42 -12.94 -7.55 9.66
N THR A 43 -12.29 -8.02 10.73
CA THR A 43 -10.82 -8.04 10.85
C THR A 43 -10.28 -9.45 11.11
N PHE A 44 -10.88 -10.18 12.04
CA PHE A 44 -10.34 -11.45 12.51
C PHE A 44 -10.95 -12.62 11.73
N ILE A 45 -10.09 -13.51 11.25
CA ILE A 45 -10.47 -14.76 10.58
C ILE A 45 -10.14 -15.91 11.54
N SER A 46 -11.07 -16.84 11.72
CA SER A 46 -10.84 -18.07 12.47
C SER A 46 -10.80 -19.29 11.55
N PHE A 47 -10.27 -20.40 12.07
CA PHE A 47 -10.01 -21.61 11.31
C PHE A 47 -10.40 -22.84 12.13
N SER A 48 -10.87 -23.90 11.48
CA SER A 48 -11.19 -25.17 12.12
C SER A 48 -10.77 -26.37 11.25
N GLU A 49 -10.54 -27.52 11.89
CA GLU A 49 -10.16 -28.76 11.18
C GLU A 49 -11.33 -29.36 10.41
N GLN A 50 -12.54 -29.27 10.98
CA GLN A 50 -13.81 -29.69 10.39
C GLN A 50 -14.83 -28.56 10.48
N LYS A 51 -15.80 -28.53 9.54
CA LYS A 51 -16.79 -27.45 9.38
C LYS A 51 -17.43 -26.93 10.67
N ASN A 52 -17.75 -27.83 11.60
CA ASN A 52 -18.44 -27.53 12.86
C ASN A 52 -17.58 -27.80 14.10
N SER A 53 -16.28 -28.01 13.92
CA SER A 53 -15.35 -28.23 15.02
C SER A 53 -14.93 -26.92 15.69
N GLU A 54 -14.12 -27.03 16.74
CA GLU A 54 -13.62 -25.87 17.46
C GLU A 54 -12.84 -24.91 16.54
N GLN A 55 -13.14 -23.62 16.69
CA GLN A 55 -12.50 -22.56 15.90
C GLN A 55 -11.34 -21.93 16.67
N PHE A 56 -10.24 -21.74 15.95
CA PHE A 56 -9.02 -21.14 16.44
C PHE A 56 -8.69 -19.88 15.65
N LEU A 57 -8.17 -18.86 16.31
CA LEU A 57 -7.47 -17.77 15.66
C LEU A 57 -6.00 -18.18 15.43
N CYS A 58 -5.38 -17.58 14.42
CA CYS A 58 -3.94 -17.78 14.24
C CYS A 58 -3.17 -17.02 15.34
N LEU A 59 -2.19 -17.66 15.98
CA LEU A 59 -1.42 -17.07 17.08
C LEU A 59 -0.83 -15.68 16.74
N CYS A 60 -0.43 -15.46 15.49
CA CYS A 60 0.08 -14.17 15.01
C CYS A 60 -0.94 -13.00 15.03
N SER A 61 -2.22 -13.26 15.35
CA SER A 61 -3.24 -12.23 15.56
C SER A 61 -3.50 -11.92 17.03
N GLN A 62 -2.88 -12.64 17.98
CA GLN A 62 -3.17 -12.51 19.41
C GLN A 62 -3.01 -11.07 19.91
N GLN A 63 -1.89 -10.41 19.61
CA GLN A 63 -1.68 -9.02 20.00
C GLN A 63 -2.74 -8.07 19.43
N ALA A 64 -3.18 -8.28 18.19
CA ALA A 64 -4.23 -7.46 17.60
C ALA A 64 -5.58 -7.65 18.29
N VAL A 65 -5.88 -8.86 18.78
CA VAL A 65 -7.08 -9.13 19.59
C VAL A 65 -7.00 -8.36 20.90
N ILE A 66 -5.87 -8.42 21.60
CA ILE A 66 -5.63 -7.66 22.84
C ILE A 66 -5.86 -6.17 22.61
N ASN A 67 -5.13 -5.60 21.64
CA ASN A 67 -5.22 -4.18 21.33
C ASN A 67 -6.63 -3.75 20.91
N TYR A 68 -7.40 -4.61 20.22
CA TYR A 68 -8.79 -4.32 19.87
C TYR A 68 -9.68 -4.13 21.10
N PHE A 69 -9.55 -5.00 22.11
CA PHE A 69 -10.33 -4.87 23.34
C PHE A 69 -9.90 -3.64 24.15
N GLU A 70 -8.60 -3.39 24.28
CA GLU A 70 -8.09 -2.18 24.96
C GLU A 70 -8.56 -0.89 24.27
N LEU A 71 -8.52 -0.85 22.93
CA LEU A 71 -9.06 0.26 22.14
C LEU A 71 -10.59 0.40 22.25
N SER A 72 -11.31 -0.68 22.54
CA SER A 72 -12.77 -0.66 22.69
C SER A 72 -13.20 -0.22 24.09
N GLU A 73 -12.41 -0.58 25.11
CA GLU A 73 -12.63 -0.14 26.50
C GLU A 73 -12.37 1.36 26.66
N SER A 74 -11.32 1.91 26.03
CA SER A 74 -11.06 3.36 26.06
C SER A 74 -12.17 4.18 25.40
N ILE A 75 -12.86 3.64 24.40
CA ILE A 75 -14.04 4.30 23.79
C ILE A 75 -15.24 4.31 24.76
N SER A 76 -15.36 3.31 25.63
CA SER A 76 -16.49 3.17 26.56
C SER A 76 -16.44 4.15 27.74
N GLU A 77 -15.25 4.65 28.10
CA GLU A 77 -15.10 5.70 29.12
C GLU A 77 -15.51 7.09 28.59
N ASP A 78 -15.25 7.37 27.31
CA ASP A 78 -15.53 8.67 26.68
C ASP A 78 -16.95 8.82 26.09
N LYS A 79 -17.69 7.73 25.87
CA LYS A 79 -19.00 7.76 25.19
C LYS A 79 -20.10 7.11 26.02
N LYS A 80 -20.61 7.84 27.01
CA LYS A 80 -21.94 7.57 27.58
C LYS A 80 -23.10 7.91 26.63
N GLU A 81 -22.85 8.63 25.55
CA GLU A 81 -23.88 8.96 24.57
C GLU A 81 -23.27 8.91 23.16
N ILE A 82 -24.12 8.64 22.16
CA ILE A 82 -23.80 8.68 20.71
C ILE A 82 -23.17 7.38 20.16
N THR A 83 -23.99 6.33 19.98
CA THR A 83 -24.12 5.61 18.69
C THR A 83 -25.31 4.64 18.76
N LYS A 84 -26.32 4.84 17.90
CA LYS A 84 -27.49 3.95 17.73
C LYS A 84 -27.22 2.74 16.81
N THR A 85 -26.00 2.60 16.30
CA THR A 85 -25.63 1.50 15.38
C THR A 85 -25.19 0.28 16.18
N PRO A 86 -25.78 -0.91 15.98
CA PRO A 86 -25.39 -2.11 16.72
C PRO A 86 -23.90 -2.39 16.53
N TRP A 87 -23.16 -2.45 17.64
CA TRP A 87 -21.76 -2.88 17.64
C TRP A 87 -21.69 -4.32 17.12
N GLN A 88 -21.09 -4.50 15.93
CA GLN A 88 -20.76 -5.82 15.42
C GLN A 88 -19.26 -6.05 15.63
N PRO A 89 -18.87 -6.95 16.57
CA PRO A 89 -17.48 -7.34 16.71
C PRO A 89 -16.88 -7.76 15.36
N PRO A 90 -15.63 -7.40 15.05
CA PRO A 90 -14.98 -7.69 13.78
C PRO A 90 -14.50 -9.16 13.68
N PHE A 91 -15.30 -10.09 14.22
CA PHE A 91 -15.05 -11.52 14.32
C PHE A 91 -16.11 -12.33 13.57
N PRO A 92 -15.86 -13.62 13.28
CA PRO A 92 -16.88 -14.51 12.74
C PRO A 92 -18.10 -14.61 13.64
N SER A 93 -19.27 -14.85 13.03
CA SER A 93 -20.58 -14.91 13.69
C SER A 93 -20.62 -15.88 14.90
N SER A 94 -19.81 -16.94 14.85
CA SER A 94 -19.61 -17.93 15.93
C SER A 94 -19.08 -17.34 17.23
N TYR A 95 -18.39 -16.19 17.19
CA TYR A 95 -17.85 -15.51 18.37
C TYR A 95 -18.79 -14.43 18.91
N LEU A 96 -19.76 -13.93 18.13
CA LEU A 96 -20.60 -12.78 18.53
C LEU A 96 -21.38 -13.03 19.82
N LYS A 97 -21.85 -14.26 20.04
CA LYS A 97 -22.54 -14.66 21.29
C LYS A 97 -21.59 -14.91 22.47
N LYS A 98 -20.30 -15.16 22.18
CA LYS A 98 -19.28 -15.51 23.18
C LYS A 98 -18.57 -14.27 23.71
N ILE A 99 -18.43 -13.23 22.89
CA ILE A 99 -17.80 -11.98 23.26
C ILE A 99 -18.77 -11.19 24.14
N LYS A 100 -18.38 -10.96 25.38
CA LYS A 100 -19.05 -10.05 26.31
C LYS A 100 -18.07 -8.97 26.76
N PRO A 101 -18.56 -7.78 27.16
CA PRO A 101 -17.72 -6.76 27.79
C PRO A 101 -16.91 -7.37 28.96
N LYS A 102 -15.63 -7.03 29.09
CA LYS A 102 -14.72 -7.50 30.16
C LYS A 102 -14.34 -8.99 30.15
N ASN A 103 -14.65 -9.73 29.09
CA ASN A 103 -14.22 -11.13 29.00
C ASN A 103 -12.69 -11.24 28.95
N ARG A 104 -12.13 -12.18 29.72
CA ARG A 104 -10.74 -12.62 29.53
C ARG A 104 -10.57 -13.19 28.12
N ILE A 105 -9.61 -12.66 27.37
CA ILE A 105 -9.32 -13.06 25.98
C ILE A 105 -9.11 -14.57 25.88
N ASP A 106 -8.32 -15.16 26.79
CA ASP A 106 -8.02 -16.60 26.78
C ASP A 106 -9.25 -17.49 27.04
N ALA A 107 -10.30 -16.94 27.65
CA ALA A 107 -11.55 -17.68 27.90
C ALA A 107 -12.43 -17.75 26.66
N VAL A 108 -12.26 -16.81 25.71
CA VAL A 108 -13.09 -16.69 24.49
C VAL A 108 -12.35 -17.20 23.26
N PHE A 109 -11.06 -16.90 23.16
CA PHE A 109 -10.26 -17.13 21.98
C PHE A 109 -9.20 -18.20 22.23
N LYS A 110 -9.16 -19.17 21.32
CA LYS A 110 -8.10 -20.18 21.26
C LYS A 110 -7.19 -19.87 20.10
N PHE A 111 -5.88 -20.04 20.31
CA PHE A 111 -4.86 -19.70 19.33
C PHE A 111 -4.04 -20.93 18.93
N ARG A 112 -3.68 -21.02 17.64
CA ARG A 112 -2.73 -21.99 17.12
C ARG A 112 -1.77 -21.32 16.13
N PRO A 113 -0.48 -21.70 16.11
CA PRO A 113 0.48 -21.10 15.20
C PRO A 113 0.21 -21.51 13.75
N LYS A 114 0.63 -20.66 12.82
CA LYS A 114 0.68 -20.94 11.37
C LYS A 114 -0.65 -21.35 10.71
N LEU A 115 -1.80 -20.88 11.19
CA LEU A 115 -3.10 -21.19 10.55
C LEU A 115 -3.46 -20.26 9.39
N CYS A 116 -3.17 -18.97 9.51
CA CYS A 116 -3.72 -17.97 8.58
C CYS A 116 -2.96 -17.86 7.24
N HIS A 117 -3.58 -17.18 6.27
CA HIS A 117 -3.00 -16.91 4.95
C HIS A 117 -1.62 -16.26 5.03
N ARG A 118 -1.41 -15.31 5.95
CA ARG A 118 -0.10 -14.66 6.16
C ARG A 118 0.99 -15.65 6.52
N CYS A 119 0.75 -16.52 7.49
CA CYS A 119 1.76 -17.48 7.94
C CYS A 119 2.08 -18.56 6.90
N ASN A 120 1.15 -18.80 5.96
CA ASN A 120 1.29 -19.79 4.89
C ASN A 120 1.60 -19.14 3.52
N MET A 121 1.74 -17.80 3.48
CA MET A 121 1.99 -17.01 2.27
C MET A 121 1.00 -17.25 1.13
N THR A 122 -0.27 -17.54 1.47
CA THR A 122 -1.37 -17.76 0.52
C THR A 122 -2.25 -16.52 0.37
N ILE A 123 -3.10 -16.52 -0.67
CA ILE A 123 -4.09 -15.48 -0.94
C ILE A 123 -5.43 -15.98 -0.40
N PRO A 124 -6.20 -15.17 0.36
CA PRO A 124 -7.58 -15.49 0.71
C PRO A 124 -8.42 -15.82 -0.54
N SER A 125 -9.26 -16.84 -0.43
CA SER A 125 -10.13 -17.25 -1.53
C SER A 125 -11.29 -16.27 -1.79
N LEU A 126 -11.69 -15.50 -0.77
CA LEU A 126 -12.71 -14.46 -0.84
C LEU A 126 -12.10 -13.06 -0.82
N ARG A 127 -12.88 -12.07 -1.24
CA ARG A 127 -12.51 -10.65 -1.16
C ARG A 127 -13.08 -9.98 0.09
N TRP A 128 -12.30 -9.10 0.70
CA TRP A 128 -12.69 -8.24 1.81
C TRP A 128 -13.62 -7.11 1.37
N CYS A 129 -13.45 -6.59 0.15
CA CYS A 129 -14.31 -5.54 -0.39
C CYS A 129 -14.48 -5.62 -1.91
N HIS A 130 -15.52 -4.95 -2.40
CA HIS A 130 -15.75 -4.72 -3.83
C HIS A 130 -14.65 -3.82 -4.42
N GLU A 131 -14.35 -3.99 -5.71
CA GLU A 131 -13.28 -3.28 -6.42
C GLU A 131 -13.47 -1.77 -6.48
N MET A 132 -14.71 -1.31 -6.32
CA MET A 132 -15.07 0.10 -6.23
C MET A 132 -14.52 0.76 -4.94
N TYR A 133 -14.30 -0.02 -3.87
CA TYR A 133 -13.91 0.48 -2.54
C TYR A 133 -12.45 0.20 -2.18
N GLY A 134 -11.68 -0.46 -3.06
CA GLY A 134 -10.30 -0.79 -2.77
C GLY A 134 -9.50 -1.24 -3.99
N GLY A 135 -8.22 -0.90 -4.00
CA GLY A 135 -7.27 -1.46 -4.96
C GLY A 135 -7.05 -2.96 -4.74
N ASN A 136 -6.44 -3.64 -5.71
CA ASN A 136 -6.33 -5.10 -5.75
C ASN A 136 -5.81 -5.72 -4.43
N PHE A 137 -4.75 -5.14 -3.84
CA PHE A 137 -4.25 -5.64 -2.55
C PHE A 137 -5.28 -5.53 -1.42
N LYS A 138 -5.95 -4.39 -1.28
CA LYS A 138 -7.00 -4.19 -0.26
C LYS A 138 -8.19 -5.12 -0.45
N GLN A 139 -8.56 -5.42 -1.70
CA GLN A 139 -9.65 -6.34 -2.00
C GLN A 139 -9.41 -7.74 -1.43
N TYR A 140 -8.19 -8.28 -1.45
CA TYR A 140 -7.93 -9.64 -0.93
C TYR A 140 -7.37 -9.65 0.49
N TYR A 141 -6.62 -8.61 0.87
CA TYR A 141 -5.88 -8.58 2.14
C TYR A 141 -6.46 -7.60 3.16
N GLY A 142 -7.64 -7.03 2.93
CA GLY A 142 -8.24 -6.02 3.81
C GLY A 142 -8.35 -6.42 5.28
N TRP A 143 -8.66 -7.70 5.58
CA TRP A 143 -8.62 -8.23 6.95
C TRP A 143 -7.24 -8.06 7.60
N TYR A 144 -6.18 -8.33 6.84
CA TYR A 144 -4.79 -8.21 7.30
C TYR A 144 -4.34 -6.77 7.42
N ILE A 145 -4.87 -5.85 6.59
CA ILE A 145 -4.65 -4.41 6.74
C ILE A 145 -5.23 -3.95 8.09
N GLN A 146 -6.47 -4.32 8.40
CA GLN A 146 -7.09 -3.95 9.68
C GLN A 146 -6.36 -4.58 10.86
N LEU A 147 -5.93 -5.83 10.72
CA LEU A 147 -5.13 -6.51 11.74
C LEU A 147 -3.77 -5.82 11.95
N SER A 148 -3.13 -5.31 10.90
CA SER A 148 -1.90 -4.50 11.01
C SER A 148 -2.14 -3.16 11.71
N SER A 149 -3.28 -2.50 11.47
CA SER A 149 -3.66 -1.27 12.19
C SER A 149 -3.74 -1.52 13.70
N LEU A 150 -4.45 -2.59 14.10
CA LEU A 150 -4.59 -2.97 15.49
C LEU A 150 -3.25 -3.33 16.13
N LYS A 151 -2.37 -4.05 15.42
CA LYS A 151 -1.00 -4.33 15.89
C LYS A 151 -0.17 -3.06 16.12
N LEU A 152 -0.35 -2.04 15.27
CA LEU A 152 0.26 -0.73 15.42
C LEU A 152 -0.40 0.10 16.53
N GLY A 153 -1.38 -0.45 17.26
CA GLY A 153 -1.99 0.19 18.41
C GLY A 153 -3.01 1.26 18.05
N PHE A 154 -3.60 1.28 16.85
CA PHE A 154 -4.64 2.24 16.51
C PHE A 154 -5.76 1.66 15.64
N ASN A 155 -6.94 2.25 15.77
CA ASN A 155 -8.11 1.95 14.95
C ASN A 155 -8.93 3.23 14.73
N ASN A 156 -9.15 3.59 13.46
CA ASN A 156 -9.64 4.91 13.07
C ASN A 156 -8.77 6.01 13.70
N PHE A 157 -9.35 6.87 14.56
CA PHE A 157 -8.64 7.94 15.27
C PHE A 157 -8.29 7.59 16.72
N ASN A 158 -8.64 6.38 17.19
CA ASN A 158 -8.32 5.93 18.53
C ASN A 158 -6.97 5.22 18.52
N PHE A 159 -6.18 5.39 19.58
CA PHE A 159 -4.85 4.83 19.70
C PHE A 159 -4.53 4.43 21.14
N LEU A 160 -3.60 3.49 21.29
CA LEU A 160 -3.01 3.06 22.55
C LEU A 160 -1.66 3.78 22.70
N PRO A 161 -1.49 4.69 23.67
CA PRO A 161 -0.27 5.50 23.81
C PRO A 161 1.02 4.68 23.93
N ASP A 162 0.94 3.52 24.60
CA ASP A 162 2.10 2.67 24.87
C ASP A 162 2.50 1.77 23.68
N ILE A 163 1.63 1.65 22.66
CA ILE A 163 1.84 0.77 21.51
C ILE A 163 1.99 1.57 20.22
N CYS A 164 1.19 2.62 20.06
CA CYS A 164 1.15 3.43 18.84
C CYS A 164 2.39 4.35 18.77
N PRO A 165 3.16 4.35 17.67
CA PRO A 165 4.32 5.23 17.54
C PRO A 165 3.94 6.71 17.70
N SER A 166 4.75 7.49 18.42
CA SER A 166 4.42 8.90 18.73
C SER A 166 4.17 9.76 17.50
N GLU A 167 4.93 9.56 16.41
CA GLU A 167 4.70 10.26 15.12
C GLU A 167 3.31 9.95 14.54
N VAL A 168 2.83 8.71 14.70
CA VAL A 168 1.50 8.27 14.24
C VAL A 168 0.43 8.90 15.13
N ILE A 169 0.65 8.93 16.45
CA ILE A 169 -0.27 9.56 17.41
C ILE A 169 -0.50 11.03 17.05
N GLU A 170 0.56 11.80 16.79
CA GLU A 170 0.44 13.22 16.43
C GLU A 170 -0.34 13.42 15.13
N LYS A 171 -0.09 12.58 14.12
CA LYS A 171 -0.89 12.57 12.88
C LYS A 171 -2.35 12.23 13.13
N LEU A 172 -2.65 11.25 13.99
CA LEU A 172 -4.02 10.86 14.34
C LEU A 172 -4.77 11.98 15.04
N LYS A 173 -4.16 12.62 16.05
CA LYS A 173 -4.75 13.76 16.77
C LYS A 173 -5.04 14.91 15.83
N LEU A 174 -4.07 15.31 15.00
CA LEU A 174 -4.26 16.43 14.07
C LEU A 174 -5.34 16.12 13.03
N THR A 175 -5.32 14.91 12.46
CA THR A 175 -6.32 14.51 11.46
C THR A 175 -7.72 14.47 12.08
N ARG A 176 -7.87 13.96 13.31
CA ARG A 176 -9.14 13.94 14.05
C ARG A 176 -9.68 15.35 14.27
N LYS A 177 -8.84 16.26 14.82
CA LYS A 177 -9.19 17.67 15.04
C LYS A 177 -9.72 18.30 13.75
N LEU A 178 -8.96 18.19 12.66
CA LEU A 178 -9.28 18.83 11.39
C LEU A 178 -10.47 18.20 10.65
N MET A 179 -10.78 16.91 10.87
CA MET A 179 -11.88 16.23 10.17
C MET A 179 -13.19 16.17 10.96
N MET A 180 -13.15 16.17 12.30
CA MET A 180 -14.34 15.92 13.13
C MET A 180 -14.83 17.15 13.91
N GLU A 181 -13.98 18.15 14.17
CA GLU A 181 -14.31 19.29 15.03
C GLU A 181 -14.64 20.56 14.24
N SER A 182 -15.20 20.42 13.03
CA SER A 182 -15.35 21.56 12.12
C SER A 182 -16.25 22.67 12.67
N THR A 183 -15.66 23.80 13.02
CA THR A 183 -15.88 24.98 12.18
C THR A 183 -14.89 24.89 11.03
N ALA A 184 -15.32 25.21 9.81
CA ALA A 184 -14.61 25.01 8.54
C ALA A 184 -13.09 25.26 8.63
N PHE A 185 -12.28 24.44 7.94
CA PHE A 185 -10.82 24.59 7.81
C PHE A 185 -10.41 26.08 7.81
N GLU A 186 -9.53 26.50 8.73
CA GLU A 186 -9.15 27.91 8.85
C GLU A 186 -8.34 28.36 7.63
N SER A 187 -7.71 27.41 6.92
CA SER A 187 -7.05 27.63 5.63
C SER A 187 -7.02 26.38 4.72
N GLU A 188 -6.77 26.60 3.42
CA GLU A 188 -6.55 25.52 2.45
C GLU A 188 -5.30 24.68 2.78
N GLU A 189 -4.28 25.27 3.43
CA GLU A 189 -3.07 24.55 3.84
C GLU A 189 -3.38 23.47 4.88
N GLU A 190 -4.22 23.76 5.87
CA GLU A 190 -4.65 22.78 6.87
C GLU A 190 -5.43 21.63 6.26
N ARG A 191 -6.29 21.93 5.27
CA ARG A 191 -7.03 20.91 4.52
C ARG A 191 -6.09 19.98 3.76
N LEU A 192 -5.10 20.54 3.07
CA LEU A 192 -4.10 19.77 2.33
C LEU A 192 -3.24 18.91 3.28
N LEU A 193 -2.88 19.45 4.45
CA LEU A 193 -2.15 18.75 5.50
C LEU A 193 -2.96 17.57 6.08
N ALA A 194 -4.23 17.80 6.44
CA ALA A 194 -5.14 16.76 6.92
C ALA A 194 -5.30 15.64 5.87
N ALA A 195 -5.49 16.01 4.60
CA ALA A 195 -5.60 15.05 3.51
C ALA A 195 -4.29 14.26 3.32
N ARG A 196 -3.12 14.89 3.50
CA ARG A 196 -1.81 14.22 3.46
C ARG A 196 -1.68 13.21 4.59
N TYR A 197 -1.95 13.60 5.83
CA TYR A 197 -1.85 12.71 6.98
C TYR A 197 -2.87 11.58 6.93
N ALA A 198 -4.11 11.83 6.51
CA ALA A 198 -5.10 10.78 6.29
C ALA A 198 -4.60 9.73 5.28
N ARG A 199 -3.94 10.16 4.18
CA ARG A 199 -3.32 9.23 3.21
C ARG A 199 -2.16 8.44 3.81
N GLU A 200 -1.30 9.08 4.61
CA GLU A 200 -0.18 8.40 5.26
C GLU A 200 -0.67 7.38 6.29
N LEU A 201 -1.61 7.76 7.14
CA LEU A 201 -2.25 6.90 8.14
C LEU A 201 -2.93 5.69 7.49
N ALA A 202 -3.61 5.87 6.35
CA ALA A 202 -4.20 4.77 5.59
C ALA A 202 -3.13 3.83 4.97
N ARG A 203 -1.98 4.38 4.54
CA ARG A 203 -0.90 3.61 3.90
C ARG A 203 -0.07 2.79 4.89
N LEU A 204 0.09 3.26 6.12
CA LEU A 204 0.90 2.57 7.15
C LEU A 204 0.50 1.10 7.36
N PRO A 205 -0.75 0.76 7.74
CA PRO A 205 -1.14 -0.62 7.97
C PRO A 205 -1.15 -1.43 6.68
N GLU A 206 -1.48 -0.82 5.54
CA GLU A 206 -1.49 -1.48 4.25
C GLU A 206 -0.06 -1.83 3.78
N ASN A 207 0.92 -0.98 4.04
CA ASN A 207 2.34 -1.24 3.76
C ASN A 207 2.94 -2.27 4.71
N ALA A 208 2.52 -2.27 5.98
CA ALA A 208 2.87 -3.32 6.94
C ALA A 208 2.38 -4.68 6.44
N ALA A 209 1.09 -4.79 6.11
CA ALA A 209 0.51 -6.01 5.55
C ALA A 209 1.20 -6.43 4.24
N ARG A 210 1.44 -5.49 3.31
CA ARG A 210 2.19 -5.78 2.07
C ARG A 210 3.54 -6.43 2.35
N THR A 211 4.32 -5.83 3.26
CA THR A 211 5.66 -6.32 3.61
C THR A 211 5.59 -7.72 4.22
N GLU A 212 4.63 -7.97 5.13
CA GLU A 212 4.41 -9.27 5.76
C GLU A 212 4.10 -10.38 4.73
N PHE A 213 3.43 -10.06 3.61
CA PHE A 213 3.12 -10.98 2.53
C PHE A 213 4.17 -10.96 1.38
N GLY A 214 5.28 -10.24 1.56
CA GLY A 214 6.37 -10.16 0.59
C GLY A 214 6.07 -9.30 -0.65
N PHE A 215 5.06 -8.43 -0.57
CA PHE A 215 4.76 -7.42 -1.59
C PHE A 215 5.60 -6.15 -1.38
N ARG A 216 5.81 -5.42 -2.48
CA ARG A 216 6.36 -4.05 -2.45
C ARG A 216 5.39 -3.11 -1.74
N LYS A 217 5.92 -2.15 -0.97
CA LYS A 217 5.10 -1.08 -0.38
C LYS A 217 4.46 -0.23 -1.49
N ILE A 218 3.35 0.43 -1.17
CA ILE A 218 2.81 1.51 -2.00
C ILE A 218 3.90 2.57 -2.14
N GLY A 219 4.24 2.92 -3.38
CA GLY A 219 5.35 3.83 -3.71
C GLY A 219 6.67 3.14 -4.06
N GLU A 220 6.85 1.84 -3.78
CA GLU A 220 8.06 1.05 -4.17
C GLU A 220 7.89 0.33 -5.55
N GLY A 221 6.81 0.60 -6.28
CA GLY A 221 6.48 -0.06 -7.55
C GLY A 221 7.37 0.35 -8.72
N TRP A 222 7.34 -0.44 -9.80
CA TRP A 222 8.04 -0.12 -11.05
C TRP A 222 7.57 1.21 -11.62
N ILE A 223 8.55 2.06 -11.87
CA ILE A 223 8.44 3.40 -12.42
C ILE A 223 8.01 3.33 -13.90
N SER A 224 7.36 4.38 -14.37
CA SER A 224 7.06 4.61 -15.78
C SER A 224 7.44 6.04 -16.14
N GLU A 225 7.84 6.30 -17.38
CA GLU A 225 7.97 7.64 -17.98
C GLU A 225 6.83 8.58 -17.58
N THR A 226 5.59 8.08 -17.52
CA THR A 226 4.40 8.86 -17.14
C THR A 226 4.49 9.47 -15.74
N ILE A 227 5.11 8.79 -14.78
CA ILE A 227 5.28 9.31 -13.41
C ILE A 227 6.39 10.36 -13.40
N LEU A 228 7.52 10.07 -14.07
CA LEU A 228 8.61 11.02 -14.21
C LEU A 228 8.13 12.31 -14.88
N PHE A 229 7.37 12.20 -15.98
CA PHE A 229 6.78 13.33 -16.68
C PHE A 229 5.94 14.22 -15.76
N ARG A 230 5.03 13.62 -14.96
CA ARG A 230 4.23 14.39 -14.00
C ARG A 230 5.08 15.12 -12.96
N LEU A 231 6.15 14.48 -12.47
CA LEU A 231 7.04 15.10 -11.49
C LEU A 231 7.82 16.27 -12.11
N VAL A 232 8.31 16.11 -13.35
CA VAL A 232 9.00 17.18 -14.07
C VAL A 232 8.05 18.35 -14.37
N THR A 233 6.82 18.08 -14.82
CA THR A 233 5.80 19.12 -15.01
C THR A 233 5.48 19.88 -13.72
N ASN A 234 5.42 19.18 -12.59
CA ASN A 234 5.20 19.83 -11.29
C ASN A 234 6.41 20.64 -10.82
N ALA A 235 7.63 20.19 -11.13
CA ALA A 235 8.87 20.86 -10.75
C ALA A 235 9.13 22.13 -11.57
N PHE A 236 8.67 22.17 -12.82
CA PHE A 236 8.94 23.24 -13.78
C PHE A 236 7.65 23.73 -14.47
N PRO A 237 6.69 24.30 -13.70
CA PRO A 237 5.35 24.61 -14.22
C PRO A 237 5.32 25.75 -15.26
N LEU A 238 6.39 26.55 -15.37
CA LEU A 238 6.49 27.68 -16.28
C LEU A 238 7.35 27.40 -17.52
N ASP A 239 8.03 26.25 -17.56
CA ASP A 239 8.91 25.87 -18.66
C ASP A 239 8.14 25.15 -19.76
N ALA A 240 8.59 25.28 -21.02
CA ALA A 240 8.08 24.42 -22.08
C ALA A 240 8.67 23.02 -21.89
N ILE A 241 7.81 22.01 -21.85
CA ILE A 241 8.21 20.62 -21.64
C ILE A 241 7.81 19.81 -22.86
N GLU A 242 8.81 19.29 -23.55
CA GLU A 242 8.65 18.40 -24.69
C GLU A 242 8.79 16.95 -24.21
N ARG A 243 7.88 16.08 -24.66
CA ARG A 243 7.80 14.69 -24.21
C ARG A 243 8.00 13.73 -25.38
N ASN A 244 8.76 12.66 -25.15
CA ASN A 244 9.06 11.60 -26.11
C ASN A 244 9.49 12.19 -27.47
N ILE A 245 10.43 13.14 -27.41
CA ILE A 245 10.86 13.92 -28.56
C ILE A 245 12.02 13.23 -29.27
N ARG A 246 12.05 13.32 -30.61
CA ARG A 246 13.18 12.90 -31.45
C ARG A 246 13.73 14.11 -32.20
N PRO A 247 14.53 14.96 -31.54
CA PRO A 247 15.07 16.14 -32.18
C PRO A 247 16.02 15.76 -33.32
N ASP A 248 16.06 16.56 -34.39
CA ASP A 248 16.93 16.31 -35.55
C ASP A 248 18.41 16.18 -35.16
N TRP A 249 18.85 16.95 -34.16
CA TRP A 249 20.21 16.93 -33.62
C TRP A 249 20.53 15.68 -32.79
N LEU A 250 19.55 14.83 -32.48
CA LEU A 250 19.73 13.60 -31.71
C LEU A 250 19.78 12.34 -32.60
N GLU A 251 19.99 12.51 -33.91
CA GLU A 251 20.28 11.42 -34.86
C GLU A 251 19.28 10.24 -34.78
N ASN A 252 17.97 10.54 -34.78
CA ASN A 252 16.84 9.61 -34.65
C ASN A 252 16.68 8.90 -33.29
N LEU A 253 17.48 9.23 -32.27
CA LEU A 253 17.23 8.79 -30.90
C LEU A 253 16.10 9.62 -30.28
N GLU A 254 15.55 9.14 -29.16
CA GLU A 254 14.44 9.77 -28.45
C GLU A 254 14.88 10.22 -27.06
N LEU A 255 14.40 11.39 -26.62
CA LEU A 255 14.42 11.84 -25.24
C LEU A 255 13.04 11.70 -24.61
N ASP A 256 12.96 11.08 -23.43
CA ASP A 256 11.68 10.94 -22.71
C ASP A 256 11.09 12.31 -22.36
N ILE A 257 11.92 13.22 -21.86
CA ILE A 257 11.51 14.58 -21.51
C ILE A 257 12.65 15.58 -21.77
N TYR A 258 12.34 16.71 -22.41
CA TYR A 258 13.28 17.78 -22.68
C TYR A 258 12.69 19.16 -22.33
N LEU A 259 13.50 20.00 -21.68
CA LEU A 259 13.20 21.38 -21.32
C LEU A 259 14.17 22.30 -22.09
N PRO A 260 13.78 22.80 -23.29
CA PRO A 260 14.67 23.55 -24.17
C PRO A 260 15.28 24.80 -23.51
N GLN A 261 14.47 25.54 -22.75
CA GLN A 261 14.89 26.80 -22.11
C GLN A 261 16.00 26.59 -21.07
N ARG A 262 16.05 25.40 -20.46
CA ARG A 262 17.01 25.06 -19.42
C ARG A 262 18.19 24.22 -19.92
N LYS A 263 18.15 23.79 -21.18
CA LYS A 263 19.04 22.74 -21.71
C LYS A 263 19.08 21.52 -20.78
N LEU A 264 17.91 21.08 -20.32
CA LEU A 264 17.77 19.99 -19.35
C LEU A 264 16.93 18.87 -19.95
N ALA A 265 17.42 17.63 -19.88
CA ALA A 265 16.73 16.44 -20.34
C ALA A 265 16.62 15.41 -19.22
N PHE A 266 15.55 14.61 -19.24
CA PHE A 266 15.34 13.51 -18.30
C PHE A 266 15.06 12.22 -19.06
N GLU A 267 15.63 11.12 -18.56
CA GLU A 267 15.47 9.77 -19.10
C GLU A 267 15.14 8.79 -17.98
N TYR A 268 14.14 7.95 -18.22
CA TYR A 268 13.79 6.86 -17.33
C TYR A 268 14.41 5.54 -17.79
N GLN A 269 15.34 5.02 -16.99
CA GLN A 269 16.07 3.80 -17.28
C GLN A 269 15.38 2.57 -16.65
N GLY A 270 14.53 1.91 -17.43
CA GLY A 270 13.80 0.70 -17.02
C GLY A 270 14.69 -0.54 -16.77
N GLN A 271 14.11 -1.66 -16.29
CA GLN A 271 14.88 -2.88 -15.95
C GLN A 271 15.70 -3.43 -17.11
N GLN A 272 15.20 -3.26 -18.33
CA GLN A 272 15.81 -3.73 -19.57
C GLN A 272 17.19 -3.11 -19.84
N HIS A 273 17.53 -1.98 -19.21
CA HIS A 273 18.85 -1.34 -19.33
C HIS A 273 19.93 -2.00 -18.45
N PHE A 274 19.52 -2.90 -17.54
CA PHE A 274 20.44 -3.54 -16.58
C PHE A 274 20.55 -5.06 -16.74
N HIS A 275 19.57 -5.71 -17.36
CA HIS A 275 19.53 -7.16 -17.52
C HIS A 275 19.04 -7.56 -18.91
N PRO A 276 19.67 -8.56 -19.57
CA PRO A 276 19.19 -9.08 -20.84
C PRO A 276 17.84 -9.79 -20.67
N ILE A 277 16.79 -9.25 -21.30
CA ILE A 277 15.45 -9.85 -21.28
C ILE A 277 15.32 -10.79 -22.49
N LYS A 278 15.25 -12.11 -22.25
CA LYS A 278 15.17 -13.13 -23.32
C LYS A 278 14.03 -12.92 -24.32
N ALA A 279 12.90 -12.37 -23.87
CA ALA A 279 11.75 -12.09 -24.73
C ALA A 279 11.98 -10.92 -25.72
N TRP A 280 13.05 -10.13 -25.58
CA TRP A 280 13.31 -8.89 -26.32
C TRP A 280 14.64 -8.92 -27.10
N GLY A 281 15.16 -10.11 -27.43
CA GLY A 281 16.37 -10.27 -28.24
C GLY A 281 17.67 -10.55 -27.48
N GLY A 282 17.61 -10.74 -26.15
CA GLY A 282 18.74 -11.22 -25.34
C GLY A 282 19.94 -10.26 -25.30
N SER A 283 21.16 -10.80 -25.20
CA SER A 283 22.39 -10.01 -24.99
C SER A 283 22.70 -9.02 -26.12
N LYS A 284 22.36 -9.36 -27.37
CA LYS A 284 22.62 -8.49 -28.54
C LYS A 284 21.73 -7.24 -28.54
N ALA A 285 20.48 -7.37 -28.07
CA ALA A 285 19.59 -6.23 -27.88
C ALA A 285 20.05 -5.33 -26.73
N PHE A 286 20.59 -5.93 -25.66
CA PHE A 286 21.15 -5.22 -24.51
C PHE A 286 22.38 -4.38 -24.88
N GLU A 287 23.35 -4.94 -25.62
CA GLU A 287 24.53 -4.20 -26.09
C GLU A 287 24.16 -3.02 -27.00
N ASN A 288 23.19 -3.22 -27.90
CA ASN A 288 22.71 -2.16 -28.78
C ASN A 288 21.99 -1.04 -28.00
N LEU A 289 21.32 -1.38 -26.90
CA LEU A 289 20.68 -0.41 -26.02
C LEU A 289 21.73 0.45 -25.30
N GLN A 290 22.76 -0.18 -24.73
CA GLN A 290 23.87 0.53 -24.09
C GLN A 290 24.59 1.48 -25.05
N LYS A 291 24.85 1.06 -26.30
CA LYS A 291 25.46 1.92 -27.33
C LYS A 291 24.59 3.13 -27.67
N ARG A 292 23.27 2.97 -27.67
CA ARG A 292 22.32 4.07 -27.92
C ARG A 292 22.29 5.05 -26.75
N ASP A 293 22.29 4.55 -25.52
CA ASP A 293 22.30 5.38 -24.31
C ASP A 293 23.62 6.19 -24.22
N GLU A 294 24.75 5.56 -24.51
CA GLU A 294 26.05 6.23 -24.55
C GLU A 294 26.12 7.30 -25.65
N LYS A 295 25.61 7.00 -26.85
CA LYS A 295 25.51 7.99 -27.92
C LYS A 295 24.63 9.19 -27.51
N LYS A 296 23.49 8.93 -26.86
CA LYS A 296 22.60 9.96 -26.32
C LYS A 296 23.34 10.88 -25.35
N ARG A 297 24.05 10.31 -24.36
CA ARG A 297 24.86 11.07 -23.39
C ARG A 297 25.88 11.95 -24.07
N ASN A 298 26.62 11.42 -25.04
CA ASN A 298 27.66 12.16 -25.75
C ASN A 298 27.11 13.34 -26.55
N ILE A 299 25.99 13.17 -27.27
CA ILE A 299 25.36 14.26 -28.03
C ILE A 299 24.84 15.33 -27.07
N CYS A 300 24.14 14.95 -25.99
CA CYS A 300 23.66 15.90 -25.00
C CYS A 300 24.81 16.71 -24.40
N LEU A 301 25.90 16.04 -24.02
CA LEU A 301 27.09 16.69 -23.47
C LEU A 301 27.70 17.71 -24.44
N GLN A 302 27.84 17.35 -25.72
CA GLN A 302 28.39 18.24 -26.76
C GLN A 302 27.54 19.51 -26.97
N LEU A 303 26.22 19.42 -26.80
CA LEU A 303 25.30 20.54 -26.96
C LEU A 303 25.11 21.37 -25.67
N GLY A 304 25.79 20.97 -24.59
CA GLY A 304 25.63 21.57 -23.27
C GLY A 304 24.25 21.30 -22.65
N ILE A 305 23.64 20.15 -22.99
CA ILE A 305 22.40 19.67 -22.42
C ILE A 305 22.73 18.76 -21.24
N VAL A 306 22.21 19.10 -20.07
CA VAL A 306 22.32 18.27 -18.87
C VAL A 306 21.31 17.13 -19.00
N LEU A 307 21.81 15.90 -19.13
CA LEU A 307 20.98 14.69 -19.19
C LEU A 307 20.92 14.02 -17.83
N ILE A 308 19.74 14.00 -17.21
CA ILE A 308 19.49 13.36 -15.92
C ILE A 308 18.82 12.01 -16.15
N GLU A 309 19.55 10.95 -15.83
CA GLU A 309 19.05 9.59 -15.90
C GLU A 309 18.56 9.11 -14.54
N ILE A 310 17.37 8.50 -14.55
CA ILE A 310 16.72 7.97 -13.35
C ILE A 310 16.46 6.49 -13.56
N ASN A 311 17.16 5.68 -12.79
CA ASN A 311 17.09 4.24 -12.85
C ASN A 311 15.81 3.73 -12.19
N TYR A 312 15.35 2.57 -12.64
CA TYR A 312 14.18 1.90 -12.09
C TYR A 312 14.26 1.60 -10.57
N THR A 313 15.47 1.65 -10.01
CA THR A 313 15.76 1.44 -8.59
C THR A 313 15.79 2.73 -7.79
N GLU A 314 15.89 3.89 -8.43
CA GLU A 314 15.96 5.19 -7.77
C GLU A 314 14.56 5.67 -7.33
N PRO A 315 14.43 6.42 -6.22
CA PRO A 315 13.15 7.01 -5.82
C PRO A 315 12.60 7.97 -6.89
N LEU A 316 11.27 8.01 -7.03
CA LEU A 316 10.60 9.06 -7.82
C LEU A 316 9.65 9.87 -6.93
N THR A 317 10.25 10.77 -6.16
CA THR A 317 9.55 11.84 -5.43
C THR A 317 9.99 13.19 -6.00
N LEU A 318 9.18 14.23 -5.77
CA LEU A 318 9.51 15.59 -6.21
C LEU A 318 10.83 16.06 -5.58
N ASP A 319 11.01 15.81 -4.28
CA ASP A 319 12.21 16.19 -3.54
C ASP A 319 13.47 15.55 -4.12
N TYR A 320 13.42 14.24 -4.40
CA TYR A 320 14.54 13.52 -4.98
C TYR A 320 14.88 14.00 -6.40
N LEU A 321 13.86 14.26 -7.23
CA LEU A 321 14.05 14.83 -8.56
C LEU A 321 14.75 16.19 -8.48
N LEU A 322 14.31 17.07 -7.59
CA LEU A 322 14.89 18.40 -7.40
C LEU A 322 16.33 18.33 -6.85
N GLU A 323 16.62 17.39 -5.97
CA GLU A 323 17.97 17.13 -5.47
C GLU A 323 18.90 16.67 -6.60
N LYS A 324 18.46 15.69 -7.41
CA LYS A 324 19.19 15.24 -8.61
C LYS A 324 19.48 16.38 -9.57
N VAL A 325 18.50 17.24 -9.84
CA VAL A 325 18.69 18.43 -10.70
C VAL A 325 19.79 19.31 -10.12
N LYS A 326 19.71 19.69 -8.84
CA LYS A 326 20.72 20.53 -8.19
C LYS A 326 22.12 19.94 -8.34
N LEU A 327 22.30 18.64 -8.12
CA LEU A 327 23.61 17.98 -8.25
C LEU A 327 24.21 18.02 -9.67
N HIS A 328 23.38 18.09 -10.70
CA HIS A 328 23.83 18.07 -12.11
C HIS A 328 23.90 19.46 -12.74
N THR A 329 23.36 20.49 -12.09
CA THR A 329 23.36 21.89 -12.56
C THR A 329 24.16 22.83 -11.66
N SER A 330 24.89 22.29 -10.67
CA SER A 330 25.80 23.05 -9.78
C SER A 330 27.24 23.00 -10.30
#